data_AF-A0AAN8I706-F1
#
_entry.id   AF-A0AAN8I706-F1
#
_cell.length_a   1.000
_cell.length_b   1.000
_cell.length_c   1.000
_cell.angle_alpha   90.00
_cell.angle_beta   90.00
_cell.angle_gamma   90.00
#
_symmetry.space_group_name_H-M   'P 1'
#
loop_
_entity.id
_entity.type
_entity.pdbx_description
1 polymer ?
#
loop_
_entity_poly.entity_id
_entity_poly.type
_entity_poly.pdbx_seq_one_letter_code
_entity_poly.pdbx_strand_id
1 'polypeptide(L)'
;MHDDDPETLERLLRWIYLLKYPSLAQNQQQTAWTKDLMLYMMADKYGLVALMEATRRALLETAAQHARQPNQLIESIEDFVELMQMLYVDLPDRDDLVTLRGELLTTLAPVVAKHMRNVEVLEDLMTSIPGFGVALVESLACLNQDSRRPSSSSDSLSVGSGGSDVISANGSPRYVKPYIPLNEDSEDEME
;
A
#
# COMPACT_ATOMS: atom_id res chain seq x y z
N MET A 1 -1.23 21.46 12.82
CA MET A 1 -2.06 20.25 12.73
C MET A 1 -3.16 20.35 13.78
N HIS A 2 -4.41 20.49 13.35
CA HIS A 2 -5.55 20.38 14.26
C HIS A 2 -5.76 18.90 14.56
N ASP A 3 -5.76 18.54 15.84
CA ASP A 3 -5.65 17.16 16.31
C ASP A 3 -6.78 16.22 15.89
N ASP A 4 -7.94 16.74 15.46
CA ASP A 4 -9.08 15.90 15.09
C ASP A 4 -9.93 16.60 14.01
N ASP A 5 -9.64 16.34 12.74
CA ASP A 5 -10.58 16.66 11.66
C ASP A 5 -11.90 15.90 11.92
N PRO A 6 -13.05 16.60 12.09
CA PRO A 6 -14.31 15.97 12.48
C PRO A 6 -14.74 14.85 11.52
N GLU A 7 -14.44 15.00 10.23
CA GLU A 7 -14.78 14.01 9.22
C GLU A 7 -13.92 12.74 9.37
N THR A 8 -12.63 12.90 9.64
CA THR A 8 -11.73 11.77 9.88
C THR A 8 -12.02 11.08 11.20
N LEU A 9 -12.43 11.82 12.25
CA LEU A 9 -12.90 11.26 13.52
C LEU A 9 -14.22 10.49 13.35
N GLU A 10 -15.17 11.01 12.57
CA GLU A 10 -16.42 10.31 12.27
C GLU A 10 -16.13 8.96 11.58
N ARG A 11 -15.16 8.91 10.67
CA ARG A 11 -14.76 7.68 9.97
C ARG A 11 -14.12 6.66 10.92
N LEU A 12 -13.27 7.11 11.82
CA LEU A 12 -12.71 6.29 12.89
C LEU A 12 -13.84 5.65 13.72
N LEU A 13 -14.81 6.46 14.17
CA LEU A 13 -15.96 6.00 14.93
C LEU A 13 -16.81 5.01 14.12
N ARG A 14 -17.12 5.29 12.85
CA ARG A 14 -17.85 4.35 11.98
C ARG A 14 -17.13 3.02 11.85
N TRP A 15 -15.81 3.00 11.72
CA TRP A 15 -15.06 1.75 11.68
C TRP A 15 -15.16 0.99 13.01
N ILE A 16 -15.01 1.66 14.15
CA ILE A 16 -15.12 1.04 15.47
C ILE A 16 -16.50 0.40 15.67
N TYR A 17 -17.57 1.09 15.28
CA TYR A 17 -18.94 0.61 15.50
C TYR A 17 -19.44 -0.38 14.44
N LEU A 18 -18.96 -0.29 13.20
CA LEU A 18 -19.48 -1.09 12.09
C LEU A 18 -18.50 -2.15 11.58
N LEU A 19 -17.23 -2.12 12.00
CA LEU A 19 -16.12 -2.94 11.49
C LEU A 19 -15.99 -2.93 9.96
N LYS A 20 -16.54 -1.91 9.31
CA LYS A 20 -16.47 -1.71 7.86
C LYS A 20 -15.57 -0.51 7.62
N TYR A 21 -14.58 -0.69 6.76
CA TYR A 21 -13.84 0.44 6.20
C TYR A 21 -14.76 1.12 5.19
N PRO A 22 -15.29 2.32 5.45
CA PRO A 22 -16.00 3.04 4.41
C PRO A 22 -14.93 3.49 3.40
N SER A 23 -14.79 2.79 2.27
CA SER A 23 -13.89 3.24 1.22
C SER A 23 -14.29 4.67 0.83
N LEU A 24 -13.35 5.61 0.90
CA LEU A 24 -13.61 7.02 0.54
C LEU A 24 -14.02 7.19 -0.92
N ALA A 25 -13.76 6.19 -1.76
CA ALA A 25 -14.05 6.18 -3.18
C ALA A 25 -15.54 6.10 -3.57
N GLN A 26 -16.48 5.92 -2.63
CA GLN A 26 -17.90 5.83 -2.99
C GLN A 26 -18.55 7.16 -3.39
N ASN A 27 -17.93 8.31 -3.06
CA ASN A 27 -18.28 9.60 -3.66
C ASN A 27 -17.18 10.02 -4.64
N GLN A 28 -17.48 9.84 -5.92
CA GLN A 28 -16.59 9.86 -7.09
C GLN A 28 -15.91 11.20 -7.44
N GLN A 29 -15.58 12.08 -6.48
CA GLN A 29 -15.09 13.42 -6.86
C GLN A 29 -13.86 13.95 -6.13
N GLN A 30 -13.40 13.33 -5.05
CA GLN A 30 -12.15 13.73 -4.41
C GLN A 30 -11.40 12.52 -3.87
N THR A 31 -10.22 12.28 -4.44
CA THR A 31 -9.21 11.39 -3.88
C THR A 31 -8.63 12.02 -2.63
N ALA A 32 -9.23 11.70 -1.49
CA ALA A 32 -8.80 12.24 -0.21
C ALA A 32 -7.57 11.48 0.34
N TRP A 33 -6.48 11.43 -0.44
CA TRP A 33 -5.20 10.83 -0.09
C TRP A 33 -4.74 11.27 1.31
N THR A 34 -4.87 12.58 1.55
CA THR A 34 -4.48 13.19 2.81
C THR A 34 -5.37 12.75 3.97
N LYS A 35 -6.68 12.61 3.75
CA LYS A 35 -7.60 12.08 4.77
C LYS A 35 -7.37 10.60 5.06
N ASP A 36 -7.05 9.79 4.05
CA ASP A 36 -6.67 8.39 4.25
C ASP A 36 -5.37 8.28 5.07
N LEU A 37 -4.39 9.15 4.82
CA LEU A 37 -3.19 9.22 5.65
C LEU A 37 -3.49 9.71 7.07
N MET A 38 -4.37 10.70 7.25
CA MET A 38 -4.81 11.13 8.58
C MET A 38 -5.54 10.02 9.34
N LEU A 39 -6.36 9.22 8.66
CA LEU A 39 -7.03 8.07 9.25
C LEU A 39 -6.02 6.98 9.62
N TYR A 40 -4.98 6.76 8.81
CA TYR A 40 -3.85 5.89 9.13
C TYR A 40 -3.15 6.36 10.41
N MET A 41 -2.82 7.65 10.51
CA MET A 41 -2.17 8.25 11.68
C MET A 41 -3.02 8.14 12.94
N MET A 42 -4.34 8.35 12.83
CA MET A 42 -5.25 8.15 13.96
C MET A 42 -5.38 6.69 14.35
N ALA A 43 -5.48 5.77 13.40
CA ALA A 43 -5.54 4.35 13.67
C ALA A 43 -4.31 3.90 14.47
N ASP A 44 -3.12 4.37 14.10
CA ASP A 44 -1.89 4.14 14.84
C ASP A 44 -1.93 4.78 16.24
N LYS A 45 -2.33 6.05 16.37
CA LYS A 45 -2.48 6.77 17.66
C LYS A 45 -3.36 6.01 18.65
N TYR A 46 -4.43 5.36 18.16
CA TYR A 46 -5.36 4.59 18.99
C TYR A 46 -5.07 3.08 19.05
N GLY A 47 -3.97 2.60 18.46
CA GLY A 47 -3.60 1.19 18.48
C GLY A 47 -4.54 0.27 17.67
N LEU A 48 -5.25 0.82 16.69
CA LEU A 48 -6.20 0.11 15.83
C LEU A 48 -5.50 -0.51 14.62
N VAL A 49 -4.71 -1.56 14.86
CA VAL A 49 -3.86 -2.22 13.84
C VAL A 49 -4.64 -2.60 12.58
N ALA A 50 -5.83 -3.19 12.72
CA ALA A 50 -6.64 -3.60 11.58
C ALA A 50 -7.12 -2.42 10.70
N LEU A 51 -7.36 -1.25 11.31
CA LEU A 51 -7.71 -0.03 10.58
C LEU A 51 -6.48 0.59 9.90
N MET A 52 -5.33 0.57 10.57
CA MET A 52 -4.06 1.01 10.01
C MET A 52 -3.69 0.19 8.75
N GLU A 53 -3.87 -1.14 8.80
CA GLU A 53 -3.65 -1.99 7.62
C GLU A 53 -4.69 -1.77 6.52
N ALA A 54 -5.95 -1.49 6.87
CA ALA A 54 -7.01 -1.22 5.90
C ALA A 54 -6.78 0.11 5.16
N THR A 55 -6.43 1.17 5.90
CA THR A 55 -6.08 2.49 5.34
C THR A 55 -4.84 2.41 4.45
N ARG A 56 -3.79 1.70 4.90
CA ARG A 56 -2.59 1.46 4.08
C ARG A 56 -2.94 0.80 2.75
N ARG A 57 -3.75 -0.27 2.79
CA ARG A 57 -4.19 -0.97 1.57
C ARG A 57 -4.99 -0.05 0.65
N ALA A 58 -5.89 0.77 1.20
CA ALA A 58 -6.67 1.73 0.41
C ALA A 58 -5.79 2.78 -0.29
N LEU A 59 -4.78 3.31 0.41
CA LEU A 59 -3.80 4.24 -0.17
C LEU A 59 -3.03 3.61 -1.32
N LEU A 60 -2.54 2.38 -1.14
CA LEU A 60 -1.79 1.66 -2.19
C LEU A 60 -2.67 1.26 -3.37
N GLU A 61 -3.93 0.88 -3.12
CA GLU A 61 -4.89 0.57 -4.19
C GLU A 61 -5.22 1.82 -5.01
N THR A 62 -5.40 2.97 -4.34
CA THR A 62 -5.56 4.27 -5.00
C THR A 62 -4.33 4.60 -5.85
N ALA A 63 -3.12 4.41 -5.32
CA ALA A 63 -1.89 4.59 -6.08
C ALA A 63 -1.80 3.69 -7.30
N ALA A 64 -2.14 2.41 -7.16
CA ALA A 64 -2.16 1.47 -8.28
C ALA A 64 -3.20 1.87 -9.35
N GLN A 65 -4.36 2.39 -8.94
CA GLN A 65 -5.37 2.90 -9.86
C GLN A 65 -4.84 4.11 -10.65
N HIS A 66 -4.21 5.07 -9.97
CA HIS A 66 -3.64 6.27 -10.58
C HIS A 66 -2.45 5.93 -11.50
N ALA A 67 -1.67 4.91 -11.14
CA ALA A 67 -0.62 4.38 -12.00
C ALA A 67 -1.18 3.80 -13.32
N ARG A 68 -2.37 3.17 -13.28
CA ARG A 68 -3.07 2.62 -14.46
C ARG A 68 -3.79 3.68 -15.28
N GLN A 69 -4.22 4.77 -14.65
CA GLN A 69 -4.98 5.86 -15.27
C GLN A 69 -4.26 7.20 -15.02
N PRO A 70 -3.21 7.52 -15.80
CA PRO A 70 -2.36 8.70 -15.54
C PRO A 70 -3.09 10.03 -15.43
N ASN A 71 -4.21 10.19 -16.16
CA ASN A 71 -5.00 11.41 -16.13
C ASN A 71 -5.66 11.65 -14.77
N GLN A 72 -5.99 10.60 -14.01
CA GLN A 72 -6.55 10.76 -12.66
C GLN A 72 -5.55 11.38 -11.69
N LEU A 73 -4.26 11.05 -11.82
CA LEU A 73 -3.21 11.69 -11.00
C LEU A 73 -3.07 13.18 -11.30
N ILE A 74 -3.27 13.58 -12.55
CA ILE A 74 -3.23 15.01 -12.92
C ILE A 74 -4.44 15.73 -12.33
N GLU A 75 -5.62 15.12 -12.40
CA GLU A 75 -6.85 15.69 -11.82
C GLU A 75 -6.76 15.84 -10.30
N SER A 76 -5.99 14.98 -9.62
CA SER A 76 -5.76 15.01 -8.17
C SER A 76 -4.35 15.43 -7.76
N ILE A 77 -3.65 16.22 -8.59
CA ILE A 77 -2.22 16.44 -8.38
C ILE A 77 -1.91 17.23 -7.10
N GLU A 78 -2.79 18.16 -6.74
CA GLU A 78 -2.68 18.97 -5.52
C GLU A 78 -2.76 18.07 -4.27
N ASP A 79 -3.73 17.15 -4.23
CA ASP A 79 -3.87 16.18 -3.13
C ASP A 79 -2.64 15.26 -3.01
N PHE A 80 -2.05 14.87 -4.15
CA PHE A 80 -0.82 14.07 -4.17
C PHE A 80 0.38 14.87 -3.63
N VAL A 81 0.50 16.15 -4.01
CA VAL A 81 1.57 17.04 -3.54
C VAL A 81 1.46 17.26 -2.04
N GLU A 82 0.25 17.51 -1.53
CA GLU A 82 -0.02 17.62 -0.10
C GLU A 82 0.32 16.32 0.65
N LEU A 83 -0.03 15.17 0.08
CA LEU A 83 0.37 13.86 0.62
C LEU A 83 1.89 13.71 0.73
N MET A 84 2.63 14.08 -0.31
CA MET A 84 4.10 14.01 -0.29
C MET A 84 4.70 15.00 0.70
N GLN A 85 4.16 16.22 0.80
CA GLN A 85 4.55 17.20 1.80
C GLN A 85 4.39 16.64 3.21
N MET A 86 3.25 16.01 3.51
CA MET A 86 3.04 15.38 4.81
C MET A 86 4.03 14.23 5.08
N LEU A 87 4.26 13.34 4.11
CA LEU A 87 5.12 12.16 4.29
C LEU A 87 6.62 12.45 4.33
N TYR A 88 7.07 13.60 3.82
CA TYR A 88 8.49 13.98 3.80
C TYR A 88 8.85 15.13 4.74
N VAL A 89 7.88 15.95 5.15
CA VAL A 89 8.15 17.19 5.91
C VAL A 89 7.37 17.25 7.21
N ASP A 90 6.06 17.02 7.17
CA ASP A 90 5.21 17.31 8.34
C ASP A 90 5.15 16.16 9.35
N LEU A 91 5.34 14.92 8.90
CA LEU A 91 5.29 13.73 9.75
C LEU A 91 6.68 13.27 10.20
N PRO A 92 6.80 12.70 11.41
CA PRO A 92 8.07 12.18 11.90
C PRO A 92 8.53 10.98 11.07
N ASP A 93 9.85 10.85 10.89
CA ASP A 93 10.45 9.66 10.29
C ASP A 93 10.22 8.43 11.19
N ARG A 94 9.26 7.60 10.77
CA ARG A 94 8.94 6.31 11.38
C ARG A 94 9.03 5.22 10.33
N ASP A 95 9.52 4.05 10.72
CA ASP A 95 9.75 2.93 9.78
C ASP A 95 8.50 2.57 8.96
N ASP A 96 7.32 2.61 9.58
CA ASP A 96 6.06 2.28 8.92
C ASP A 96 5.66 3.31 7.85
N LEU A 97 5.83 4.61 8.16
CA LEU A 97 5.60 5.72 7.23
C LEU A 97 6.65 5.79 6.12
N VAL A 98 7.92 5.52 6.44
CA VAL A 98 9.01 5.42 5.46
C VAL A 98 8.72 4.29 4.48
N THR A 99 8.23 3.15 4.97
CA THR A 99 7.84 2.01 4.11
C THR A 99 6.64 2.38 3.24
N LEU A 100 5.59 2.99 3.81
CA LEU A 100 4.42 3.43 3.06
C LEU A 100 4.79 4.44 1.97
N ARG A 101 5.62 5.42 2.29
CA ARG A 101 6.17 6.42 1.36
C ARG A 101 6.93 5.76 0.21
N GLY A 102 7.76 4.77 0.51
CA GLY A 102 8.50 4.00 -0.49
C GLY A 102 7.59 3.21 -1.43
N GLU A 103 6.56 2.54 -0.90
CA GLU A 103 5.59 1.77 -1.68
C GLU A 103 4.74 2.67 -2.59
N LEU A 104 4.25 3.79 -2.06
CA LEU A 104 3.50 4.79 -2.82
C LEU A 104 4.33 5.35 -3.98
N LEU A 105 5.56 5.77 -3.68
CA LEU A 105 6.43 6.38 -4.68
C LEU A 105 6.88 5.36 -5.73
N THR A 106 7.21 4.13 -5.33
CA THR A 106 7.57 3.06 -6.29
C THR A 106 6.42 2.80 -7.26
N THR A 107 5.18 2.81 -6.76
CA THR A 107 3.97 2.59 -7.58
C THR A 107 3.72 3.73 -8.57
N LEU A 108 3.91 4.97 -8.12
CA LEU A 108 3.58 6.17 -8.90
C LEU A 108 4.74 6.73 -9.72
N ALA A 109 5.98 6.33 -9.43
CA ALA A 109 7.20 6.89 -10.02
C ALA A 109 7.16 6.97 -11.56
N PRO A 110 6.70 5.95 -12.31
CA PRO A 110 6.62 6.04 -13.77
C PRO A 110 5.68 7.15 -14.25
N VAL A 111 4.55 7.32 -13.57
CA VAL A 111 3.54 8.31 -13.94
C VAL A 111 3.98 9.71 -13.53
N VAL A 112 4.52 9.87 -12.33
CA VAL A 112 5.09 11.14 -11.85
C VAL A 112 6.18 11.61 -12.80
N ALA A 113 7.14 10.74 -13.14
CA ALA A 113 8.24 11.07 -14.04
C ALA A 113 7.77 11.49 -15.44
N LYS A 114 6.70 10.85 -15.95
CA LYS A 114 6.11 11.20 -17.25
C LYS A 114 5.50 12.60 -17.27
N HIS A 115 4.94 13.06 -16.15
CA HIS A 115 4.26 14.36 -16.05
C HIS A 115 5.14 15.47 -15.48
N MET A 116 6.31 15.13 -14.95
CA MET A 116 7.21 16.05 -14.27
C MET A 116 7.65 17.26 -15.10
N ARG A 117 7.71 17.14 -16.43
CA ARG A 117 8.07 18.26 -17.33
C ARG A 117 6.87 19.11 -17.78
N ASN A 118 5.65 18.62 -17.57
CA ASN A 118 4.44 19.23 -18.09
C ASN A 118 3.56 19.83 -16.98
N VAL A 119 3.92 19.60 -15.71
CA VAL A 119 3.15 20.00 -14.54
C VAL A 119 4.09 20.75 -13.60
N GLU A 120 3.99 22.08 -13.59
CA GLU A 120 4.86 22.97 -12.80
C GLU A 120 4.86 22.60 -11.31
N VAL A 121 3.71 22.23 -10.75
CA VAL A 121 3.58 21.84 -9.33
C VAL A 121 4.45 20.61 -8.98
N LEU A 122 4.66 19.68 -9.90
CA LEU A 122 5.55 18.52 -9.66
C LEU A 122 7.03 18.91 -9.72
N GLU A 123 7.39 19.89 -10.54
CA GLU A 123 8.73 20.44 -10.58
C GLU A 123 9.04 21.21 -9.27
N ASP A 124 8.10 22.02 -8.82
CA ASP A 124 8.16 22.73 -7.54
C ASP A 124 8.28 21.77 -6.35
N LEU A 125 7.53 20.67 -6.35
CA LEU A 125 7.63 19.64 -5.32
C LEU A 125 9.04 19.02 -5.27
N MET A 126 9.63 18.73 -6.43
CA MET A 126 10.95 18.11 -6.52
C MET A 126 12.08 19.05 -6.09
N THR A 127 11.93 20.37 -6.32
CA THR A 127 12.88 21.38 -5.85
C THR A 127 12.71 21.69 -4.37
N SER A 128 11.47 21.68 -3.87
CA SER A 128 11.13 22.02 -2.48
C SER A 128 11.41 20.88 -1.50
N ILE A 129 11.34 19.61 -1.95
CA ILE A 129 11.60 18.43 -1.15
C ILE A 129 12.72 17.59 -1.79
N PRO A 130 14.00 17.85 -1.49
CA PRO A 130 15.12 17.11 -2.07
C PRO A 130 15.05 15.59 -1.83
N GLY A 131 14.55 15.18 -0.65
CA GLY A 131 14.35 13.77 -0.31
C GLY A 131 13.38 13.05 -1.24
N PHE A 132 12.34 13.74 -1.72
CA PHE A 132 11.41 13.20 -2.70
C PHE A 132 12.08 12.98 -4.06
N GLY A 133 12.87 13.96 -4.53
CA GLY A 133 13.58 13.85 -5.80
C GLY A 133 14.57 12.68 -5.84
N VAL A 134 15.34 12.48 -4.77
CA VAL A 134 16.25 11.34 -4.64
C VAL A 134 15.48 10.02 -4.67
N ALA A 135 14.43 9.89 -3.86
CA ALA A 135 13.64 8.67 -3.78
C ALA A 135 12.91 8.35 -5.09
N LEU A 136 12.52 9.37 -5.87
CA LEU A 136 11.90 9.19 -7.19
C LEU A 136 12.90 8.60 -8.19
N VAL A 137 14.12 9.13 -8.23
CA VAL A 137 15.19 8.62 -9.10
C VAL A 137 15.57 7.19 -8.71
N GLU A 138 15.69 6.89 -7.41
CA GLU A 138 15.95 5.54 -6.91
C GLU A 138 14.83 4.57 -7.30
N SER A 139 13.57 4.96 -7.15
CA SER A 139 12.40 4.16 -7.54
C SER A 139 12.41 3.83 -9.03
N LEU A 140 12.71 4.81 -9.88
CA LEU A 140 12.84 4.61 -11.33
C LEU A 140 14.04 3.73 -11.68
N ALA A 141 15.14 3.85 -10.96
CA ALA A 141 16.32 3.01 -11.16
C ALA A 141 16.03 1.54 -10.84
N CYS A 142 15.34 1.26 -9.72
CA CYS A 142 14.90 -0.08 -9.34
C CYS A 142 14.00 -0.70 -10.42
N LEU A 143 12.96 0.03 -10.87
CA LEU A 143 12.04 -0.45 -11.92
C LEU A 143 12.76 -0.79 -13.23
N ASN A 144 13.77 0.00 -13.60
CA ASN A 144 14.57 -0.23 -14.80
C ASN A 144 15.51 -1.44 -14.67
N GLN A 145 16.02 -1.73 -13.48
CA GLN A 145 16.86 -2.90 -13.22
C GLN A 145 16.04 -4.19 -13.24
N ASP A 146 14.83 -4.17 -12.68
CA ASP A 146 13.92 -5.32 -12.69
C ASP A 146 13.44 -5.66 -14.11
N SER A 147 13.18 -4.64 -14.93
CA SER A 147 12.83 -4.82 -16.35
C SER A 147 13.97 -5.39 -17.21
N ARG A 148 15.23 -5.27 -16.74
CA ARG A 148 16.43 -5.75 -17.45
C ARG A 148 16.93 -7.11 -16.97
N ARG A 149 16.30 -7.72 -15.96
CA ARG A 149 16.51 -9.14 -15.67
C ARG A 149 15.70 -9.96 -16.67
N PRO A 150 16.31 -10.58 -17.69
CA PRO A 150 15.58 -11.56 -18.47
C PRO A 150 15.12 -12.66 -17.50
N SER A 151 13.85 -13.02 -17.61
CA SER A 151 13.33 -14.28 -17.09
C SER A 151 14.22 -15.41 -17.60
N SER A 152 15.21 -15.82 -16.81
CA SER A 152 15.90 -17.08 -17.03
C SER A 152 14.94 -18.17 -16.61
N SER A 153 14.09 -18.52 -17.57
CA SER A 153 13.40 -19.80 -17.63
C SER A 153 14.40 -20.93 -17.40
N SER A 154 14.03 -21.81 -16.48
CA SER A 154 14.52 -23.18 -16.39
C SER A 154 14.68 -23.80 -17.78
N ASP A 155 15.88 -24.28 -18.10
CA ASP A 155 16.08 -25.61 -18.68
C ASP A 155 17.56 -26.02 -18.64
N SER A 156 17.83 -26.93 -17.69
CA SER A 156 18.61 -28.17 -17.79
C SER A 156 19.73 -28.29 -18.85
N LEU A 157 20.94 -28.66 -18.41
CA LEU A 157 21.59 -29.94 -18.81
C LEU A 157 22.90 -30.22 -18.03
N SER A 158 22.87 -31.39 -17.38
CA SER A 158 23.90 -32.33 -16.92
C SER A 158 25.39 -32.07 -17.19
N VAL A 159 26.19 -32.15 -16.12
CA VAL A 159 27.44 -32.95 -16.07
C VAL A 159 27.54 -33.59 -14.69
N GLY A 160 27.55 -34.93 -14.63
CA GLY A 160 27.64 -35.70 -13.40
C GLY A 160 29.07 -35.99 -12.96
N SER A 161 29.24 -36.25 -11.66
CA SER A 161 30.00 -37.37 -11.10
C SER A 161 30.26 -37.16 -9.61
N GLY A 162 30.10 -38.23 -8.82
CA GLY A 162 30.72 -38.37 -7.51
C GLY A 162 29.73 -38.52 -6.37
N GLY A 163 29.41 -39.77 -6.02
CA GLY A 163 28.41 -40.12 -5.02
C GLY A 163 28.82 -39.93 -3.56
N SER A 164 27.82 -40.02 -2.68
CA SER A 164 27.78 -41.02 -1.59
C SER A 164 26.47 -40.83 -0.84
N ASP A 165 25.84 -41.96 -0.56
CA ASP A 165 24.62 -42.15 0.21
C ASP A 165 24.63 -41.45 1.58
N VAL A 166 23.53 -40.80 1.97
CA VAL A 166 22.87 -41.03 3.28
C VAL A 166 21.39 -40.59 3.20
N ILE A 167 20.51 -41.60 3.22
CA ILE A 167 19.15 -41.68 3.80
C ILE A 167 18.57 -40.37 4.40
N SER A 168 17.44 -39.90 3.86
CA SER A 168 16.46 -39.11 4.63
C SER A 168 15.03 -39.38 4.18
N ALA A 169 14.18 -39.50 5.19
CA ALA A 169 12.88 -40.15 5.14
C ALA A 169 11.81 -39.40 4.36
N ASN A 170 10.94 -40.19 3.71
CA ASN A 170 9.58 -39.83 3.31
C ASN A 170 8.86 -39.07 4.44
N GLY A 171 8.29 -37.91 4.11
CA GLY A 171 7.46 -37.17 5.04
C GLY A 171 6.78 -35.97 4.38
N SER A 172 5.78 -36.22 3.54
CA SER A 172 4.82 -35.18 3.12
C SER A 172 4.24 -34.48 4.35
N PRO A 173 4.26 -33.14 4.44
CA PRO A 173 3.46 -32.45 5.44
C PRO A 173 1.98 -32.60 5.08
N ARG A 174 1.27 -33.45 5.82
CA ARG A 174 -0.20 -33.50 5.81
C ARG A 174 -0.73 -32.29 6.59
N TYR A 175 -1.75 -31.65 5.99
CA TYR A 175 -2.58 -30.54 6.47
C TYR A 175 -2.94 -30.56 7.96
N VAL A 176 -3.11 -29.37 8.56
CA VAL A 176 -4.02 -29.19 9.71
C VAL A 176 -4.95 -28.01 9.42
N LYS A 177 -6.21 -28.33 9.06
CA LYS A 177 -7.34 -27.39 9.09
C LYS A 177 -7.65 -27.06 10.55
N PRO A 178 -7.89 -25.79 10.94
CA PRO A 178 -8.43 -25.49 12.25
C PRO A 178 -9.86 -26.05 12.37
N TYR A 179 -10.09 -26.76 13.47
CA TYR A 179 -11.38 -27.32 13.89
C TYR A 179 -12.30 -26.17 14.28
N ILE A 180 -13.40 -25.98 13.56
CA ILE A 180 -14.53 -25.13 13.98
C ILE A 180 -15.56 -26.09 14.59
N PRO A 181 -15.88 -25.98 15.89
CA PRO A 181 -17.00 -26.70 16.45
C PRO A 181 -18.29 -26.19 15.80
N LEU A 182 -18.96 -27.04 15.03
CA LEU A 182 -20.35 -26.85 14.65
C LEU A 182 -21.18 -27.13 15.91
N ASN A 183 -21.75 -26.09 16.51
CA ASN A 183 -22.87 -26.28 17.42
C ASN A 183 -24.08 -26.66 16.57
N GLU A 184 -24.33 -27.96 16.50
CA GLU A 184 -25.67 -28.50 16.26
C GLU A 184 -26.41 -28.46 17.59
N ASP A 185 -27.39 -27.56 17.68
CA ASP A 185 -28.65 -27.77 18.40
C ASP A 185 -29.70 -26.96 17.62
N SER A 186 -30.50 -27.60 16.77
CA SER A 186 -31.72 -28.39 17.07
C SER A 186 -32.97 -27.50 17.00
N GLU A 187 -33.78 -27.78 15.97
CA GLU A 187 -35.27 -27.83 15.96
C GLU A 187 -36.00 -26.46 16.10
N ASP A 188 -36.70 -25.91 15.11
CA ASP A 188 -37.83 -26.41 14.30
C ASP A 188 -39.09 -26.64 15.16
N GLU A 189 -40.04 -25.68 15.14
CA GLU A 189 -41.50 -25.82 15.38
C GLU A 189 -42.17 -24.43 15.26
N MET A 190 -42.88 -24.15 14.17
CA MET A 190 -44.35 -24.17 14.03
C MET A 190 -45.13 -23.18 14.94
N GLU A 191 -45.44 -21.98 14.41
CA GLU A 191 -46.79 -21.48 14.04
C GLU A 191 -46.75 -20.00 13.62
#